data_AF-A0A6G7VRX9-F1
#
_entry.id   AF-A0A6G7VRX9-F1
#
_cell.length_a   1.000
_cell.length_b   1.000
_cell.length_c   1.000
_cell.angle_alpha   90.00
_cell.angle_beta   90.00
_cell.angle_gamma   90.00
#
_symmetry.space_group_name_H-M   'P 1'
#
loop_
_entity.id
_entity.type
_entity.pdbx_description
1 polymer ?
#
loop_
_entity_poly.entity_id
_entity_poly.type
_entity_poly.pdbx_seq_one_letter_code
_entity_poly.pdbx_strand_id
1 'polypeptide(L)'
;MSASAKPAMAWGKYDRESGASHALVAHCLDVAMVLEAVMGAPRIRRGLQKLTEIPVDDRMLSRLCVLAYLHDVGKLAPGFQLKIAEQAGRGILLRALRMPANPVRDIAVALEDWAGPATEGYIAAMMAHHGQPIQIADAREASVKDSRFDGREDAKAYARIARTTWPEAFAPGGALPAEPAFMAQWAGLLSIADWIGSDADHFPFHEVVTQDYAQLARRQANRAVRMCGMIGAAAPVPDFAALTGFAQPRPLQAKIAEIPSDQQLMILEAETGSGKTEAALWRFVHLLVAGEVSALYFAVPTRAAARQLHRRVDEAVQRFLGIEAVLAVPAQLASGEATGTRLPGWEVRWDDDAPRGARWAAEHATRFLSAQVAVGTVDQVMLAGLQTKHALARGAGLSRALLVVDEVHASDTYGRAVLAPFLRDHMATGGHVLLMSATLGAGAGDPQHGAGGARLSDSARRCAVPVRRRRAHIALRALRGGGSRPAGCRGGGCSGQGQQGRGAGGLRFANSGAKP
;
A
#
# COMPACT_ATOMS: atom_id res chain seq x y z
N MET A 1 41.88 7.58 17.58
CA MET A 1 40.58 7.81 16.92
C MET A 1 39.77 8.71 17.83
N SER A 2 39.57 9.96 17.38
CA SER A 2 38.96 11.05 18.16
C SER A 2 37.56 10.68 18.63
N ALA A 3 37.24 11.02 19.88
CA ALA A 3 35.92 10.89 20.45
C ALA A 3 34.93 11.76 19.67
N SER A 4 34.16 11.14 18.76
CA SER A 4 33.00 11.76 18.12
C SER A 4 32.11 12.32 19.21
N ALA A 5 31.89 13.63 19.18
CA ALA A 5 30.91 14.31 20.03
C ALA A 5 29.58 13.55 19.97
N LYS A 6 28.97 13.33 21.14
CA LYS A 6 27.65 12.71 21.25
C LYS A 6 26.68 13.55 20.41
N PRO A 7 25.92 12.98 19.46
CA PRO A 7 24.90 13.74 18.76
C PRO A 7 23.90 14.30 19.78
N ALA A 8 23.47 15.55 19.58
CA ALA A 8 22.61 16.26 20.54
C ALA A 8 21.25 15.57 20.74
N MET A 9 20.82 14.74 19.78
CA MET A 9 19.63 13.88 19.82
C MET A 9 19.90 12.56 19.10
N ALA A 10 19.05 11.56 19.32
CA ALA A 10 19.11 10.29 18.59
C ALA A 10 18.97 10.50 17.08
N TRP A 11 19.85 9.91 16.28
CA TRP A 11 19.81 10.02 14.81
C TRP A 11 18.90 8.94 14.21
N GLY A 12 18.16 9.30 13.17
CA GLY A 12 17.31 8.37 12.39
C GLY A 12 17.91 8.04 11.03
N LYS A 13 18.65 9.00 10.46
CA LYS A 13 19.44 8.84 9.24
C LYS A 13 20.84 9.42 9.44
N TYR A 14 21.80 8.87 8.72
CA TYR A 14 23.19 9.26 8.77
C TYR A 14 23.80 9.06 7.39
N ASP A 15 24.30 10.13 6.80
CA ASP A 15 25.12 10.05 5.59
C ASP A 15 26.59 9.86 5.98
N ARG A 16 27.21 8.82 5.41
CA ARG A 16 28.60 8.47 5.70
C ARG A 16 29.58 9.37 4.98
N GLU A 17 29.21 9.95 3.84
CA GLU A 17 30.11 10.75 3.02
C GLU A 17 30.20 12.18 3.54
N SER A 18 29.05 12.84 3.74
CA SER A 18 29.02 14.20 4.32
C SER A 18 29.21 14.21 5.85
N GLY A 19 28.96 13.09 6.52
CA GLY A 19 28.89 13.02 7.98
C GLY A 19 27.62 13.66 8.57
N ALA A 20 26.71 14.15 7.73
CA ALA A 20 25.48 14.78 8.15
C ALA A 20 24.50 13.77 8.75
N SER A 21 23.79 14.19 9.78
CA SER A 21 22.77 13.38 10.43
C SER A 21 21.39 14.04 10.33
N HIS A 22 20.35 13.21 10.32
CA HIS A 22 18.98 13.69 10.46
C HIS A 22 18.37 13.04 11.70
N ALA A 23 17.88 13.88 12.60
CA ALA A 23 17.33 13.48 13.88
C ALA A 23 16.20 12.47 13.69
N LEU A 24 16.15 11.47 14.58
CA LEU A 24 15.11 10.44 14.52
C LEU A 24 13.71 11.04 14.66
N VAL A 25 13.56 11.99 15.58
CA VAL A 25 12.32 12.75 15.77
C VAL A 25 11.91 13.48 14.49
N ALA A 26 12.87 14.10 13.78
CA ALA A 26 12.61 14.82 12.55
C ALA A 26 12.07 13.87 11.47
N HIS A 27 12.76 12.74 11.27
CA HIS A 27 12.35 11.75 10.27
C HIS A 27 10.96 11.19 10.55
N CYS A 28 10.69 10.84 11.80
CA CYS A 28 9.37 10.35 12.20
C CYS A 28 8.27 11.40 12.00
N LEU A 29 8.56 12.69 12.24
CA LEU A 29 7.64 13.78 11.93
C LEU A 29 7.41 13.90 10.42
N ASP A 30 8.46 13.83 9.61
CA ASP A 30 8.37 13.90 8.15
C ASP A 30 7.44 12.81 7.61
N VAL A 31 7.64 11.56 8.03
CA VAL A 31 6.80 10.41 7.64
C VAL A 31 5.35 10.60 8.09
N ALA A 32 5.12 11.04 9.34
CA ALA A 32 3.78 11.27 9.85
C ALA A 32 3.06 12.43 9.12
N MET A 33 3.77 13.49 8.74
CA MET A 33 3.24 14.62 7.97
C MET A 33 2.94 14.23 6.52
N VAL A 34 3.76 13.38 5.91
CA VAL A 34 3.45 12.79 4.59
C VAL A 34 2.19 11.95 4.68
N LEU A 35 2.08 11.08 5.69
CA LEU A 35 0.89 10.26 5.85
C LEU A 35 -0.36 11.11 6.11
N GLU A 36 -0.25 12.16 6.93
CA GLU A 36 -1.33 13.13 7.18
C GLU A 36 -1.82 13.74 5.86
N ALA A 37 -0.91 14.21 5.01
CA ALA A 37 -1.25 14.79 3.72
C ALA A 37 -1.92 13.77 2.79
N VAL A 38 -1.39 12.54 2.70
CA VAL A 38 -1.95 11.47 1.86
C VAL A 38 -3.35 11.04 2.33
N MET A 39 -3.55 10.81 3.64
CA MET A 39 -4.85 10.42 4.18
C MET A 39 -5.87 11.56 4.16
N GLY A 40 -5.41 12.81 4.22
CA GLY A 40 -6.24 14.00 4.04
C GLY A 40 -6.78 14.17 2.62
N ALA A 41 -6.18 13.53 1.62
CA ALA A 41 -6.67 13.57 0.25
C ALA A 41 -8.08 12.96 0.16
N PRO A 42 -9.09 13.68 -0.41
CA PRO A 42 -10.49 13.25 -0.36
C PRO A 42 -10.72 11.82 -0.86
N ARG A 43 -10.05 11.43 -1.94
CA ARG A 43 -10.20 10.08 -2.49
C ARG A 43 -9.66 9.01 -1.54
N ILE A 44 -8.47 9.20 -0.96
CA ILE A 44 -7.89 8.24 -0.01
C ILE A 44 -8.76 8.15 1.24
N ARG A 45 -9.18 9.28 1.81
CA ARG A 45 -10.06 9.32 2.98
C ARG A 45 -11.37 8.56 2.76
N ARG A 46 -12.03 8.75 1.61
CA ARG A 46 -13.23 7.98 1.22
C ARG A 46 -12.93 6.49 1.06
N GLY A 47 -11.74 6.13 0.57
CA GLY A 47 -11.32 4.73 0.47
C GLY A 47 -11.16 4.07 1.83
N LEU A 48 -10.53 4.76 2.79
CA LEU A 48 -10.43 4.30 4.18
C LEU A 48 -11.81 4.14 4.82
N GLN A 49 -12.73 5.08 4.57
CA GLN A 49 -14.10 5.00 5.08
C GLN A 49 -14.89 3.79 4.55
N LYS A 50 -14.59 3.29 3.34
CA LYS A 50 -15.23 2.07 2.81
C LYS A 50 -14.80 0.79 3.54
N LEU A 51 -13.70 0.83 4.30
CA LEU A 51 -13.13 -0.35 4.96
C LEU A 51 -13.59 -0.50 6.42
N THR A 52 -14.36 0.45 6.94
CA THR A 52 -14.83 0.43 8.34
C THR A 52 -16.14 1.19 8.49
N GLU A 53 -16.94 0.79 9.47
CA GLU A 53 -18.15 1.53 9.88
C GLU A 53 -17.82 2.67 10.85
N ILE A 54 -16.61 2.71 11.41
CA ILE A 54 -16.17 3.80 12.27
C ILE A 54 -15.92 5.05 11.39
N PRO A 55 -16.40 6.25 11.79
CA PRO A 55 -16.15 7.47 11.03
C PRO A 55 -14.66 7.77 10.90
N VAL A 56 -14.17 7.97 9.67
CA VAL A 56 -12.80 8.42 9.38
C VAL A 56 -12.73 9.94 9.54
N ASP A 57 -12.83 10.38 10.78
CA ASP A 57 -12.75 11.78 11.20
C ASP A 57 -11.30 12.24 11.46
N ASP A 58 -11.10 13.53 11.74
CA ASP A 58 -9.77 14.11 11.94
C ASP A 58 -9.07 13.55 13.18
N ARG A 59 -9.84 13.04 14.16
CA ARG A 59 -9.34 12.35 15.33
C ARG A 59 -8.76 10.99 14.96
N MET A 60 -9.47 10.18 14.18
CA MET A 60 -8.95 8.90 13.69
C MET A 60 -7.67 9.12 12.88
N LEU A 61 -7.67 10.08 11.95
CA LEU A 61 -6.49 10.39 11.16
C LEU A 61 -5.31 10.83 12.05
N SER A 62 -5.56 11.68 13.04
CA SER A 62 -4.55 12.11 14.02
C SER A 62 -3.95 10.92 14.79
N ARG A 63 -4.76 9.93 15.19
CA ARG A 63 -4.27 8.71 15.86
C ARG A 63 -3.39 7.88 14.94
N LEU A 64 -3.80 7.70 13.68
CA LEU A 64 -2.99 7.01 12.67
C LEU A 64 -1.66 7.73 12.39
N CYS A 65 -1.64 9.06 12.44
CA CYS A 65 -0.41 9.86 12.35
C CYS A 65 0.49 9.71 13.58
N VAL A 66 -0.08 9.65 14.80
CA VAL A 66 0.70 9.33 16.01
C VAL A 66 1.34 7.94 15.91
N LEU A 67 0.62 6.95 15.37
CA LEU A 67 1.20 5.63 15.10
C LEU A 67 2.30 5.72 14.05
N ALA A 68 2.08 6.41 12.93
CA ALA A 68 3.14 6.62 11.92
C ALA A 68 4.38 7.29 12.51
N TYR A 69 4.22 8.26 13.41
CA TYR A 69 5.31 8.91 14.12
C TYR A 69 6.13 7.93 14.99
N LEU A 70 5.56 6.80 15.38
CA LEU A 70 6.25 5.76 16.16
C LEU A 70 6.86 4.64 15.31
N HIS A 71 6.72 4.66 13.97
CA HIS A 71 7.12 3.53 13.12
C HIS A 71 8.58 3.09 13.32
N ASP A 72 9.46 4.07 13.56
CA ASP A 72 10.90 3.89 13.69
C ASP A 72 11.41 4.12 15.13
N VAL A 73 10.50 4.19 16.12
CA VAL A 73 10.88 4.43 17.53
C VAL A 73 11.84 3.36 18.08
N GLY A 74 11.87 2.17 17.48
CA GLY A 74 12.85 1.12 17.77
C GLY A 74 14.31 1.56 17.57
N LYS A 75 14.57 2.58 16.76
CA LYS A 75 15.89 3.18 16.56
C LYS A 75 16.42 3.92 17.79
N LEU A 76 15.60 4.17 18.82
CA LEU A 76 16.06 4.69 20.13
C LEU A 76 16.85 3.66 20.94
N ALA A 77 17.00 2.42 20.48
CA ALA A 77 17.77 1.44 21.21
C ALA A 77 19.29 1.66 21.07
N PRO A 78 20.08 1.38 22.13
CA PRO A 78 21.53 1.50 22.09
C PRO A 78 22.17 0.71 20.95
N GLY A 79 21.64 -0.49 20.63
CA GLY A 79 22.17 -1.33 19.54
C GLY A 79 22.13 -0.64 18.17
N PHE A 80 21.10 0.16 17.89
CA PHE A 80 21.00 0.96 16.67
C PHE A 80 21.85 2.24 16.77
N GLN A 81 21.68 3.02 17.85
CA GLN A 81 22.35 4.32 18.02
C GLN A 81 23.88 4.21 18.06
N LEU A 82 24.40 3.13 18.63
CA LEU A 82 25.83 2.85 18.70
C LEU A 82 26.35 2.02 17.51
N LYS A 83 25.48 1.67 16.53
CA LYS A 83 25.79 0.80 15.38
C LYS A 83 26.42 -0.55 15.78
N ILE A 84 26.08 -1.07 16.96
CA ILE A 84 26.65 -2.32 17.52
C ILE A 84 25.98 -3.57 16.94
N ALA A 85 24.74 -3.45 16.45
CA ALA A 85 24.08 -4.50 15.68
C ALA A 85 23.03 -3.90 14.73
N GLU A 86 23.22 -4.09 13.41
CA GLU A 86 22.29 -3.62 12.36
C GLU A 86 20.85 -4.12 12.55
N GLN A 87 20.67 -5.28 13.19
CA GLN A 87 19.37 -5.92 13.41
C GLN A 87 18.71 -5.57 14.76
N ALA A 88 19.35 -4.75 15.60
CA ALA A 88 18.86 -4.51 16.96
C ALA A 88 17.49 -3.81 17.00
N GLY A 89 17.13 -2.97 16.03
CA GLY A 89 15.97 -2.05 16.11
C GLY A 89 14.57 -2.68 16.11
N ARG A 90 14.40 -3.94 15.68
CA ARG A 90 13.07 -4.53 15.45
C ARG A 90 12.40 -5.13 16.70
N GLY A 91 13.16 -5.56 17.71
CA GLY A 91 12.61 -6.14 18.94
C GLY A 91 12.16 -5.12 20.00
N ILE A 92 12.45 -3.82 19.80
CA ILE A 92 12.30 -2.80 20.84
C ILE A 92 10.91 -2.22 20.94
N LEU A 93 10.14 -2.11 19.86
CA LEU A 93 8.80 -1.49 19.94
C LEU A 93 7.87 -2.27 20.88
N LEU A 94 7.77 -3.60 20.75
CA LEU A 94 6.97 -4.44 21.64
C LEU A 94 7.44 -4.36 23.10
N ARG A 95 8.75 -4.26 23.31
CA ARG A 95 9.34 -4.07 24.65
C ARG A 95 9.09 -2.67 25.19
N ALA A 96 9.18 -1.66 24.32
CA ALA A 96 8.93 -0.26 24.62
C ALA A 96 7.48 -0.08 25.10
N LEU A 97 6.52 -0.69 24.40
CA LEU A 97 5.11 -0.67 24.79
C LEU A 97 4.85 -1.43 26.10
N ARG A 98 5.70 -2.40 26.48
CA ARG A 98 5.56 -3.25 27.68
C ARG A 98 6.44 -2.87 28.88
N MET A 99 7.25 -1.81 28.80
CA MET A 99 8.19 -1.42 29.87
C MET A 99 7.57 -0.39 30.85
N PRO A 100 7.57 -0.63 32.18
CA PRO A 100 6.94 0.26 33.17
C PRO A 100 7.50 1.69 33.22
N ALA A 101 8.79 1.87 32.88
CA ALA A 101 9.52 3.13 32.96
C ALA A 101 9.84 3.75 31.58
N ASN A 102 9.09 3.38 30.54
CA ASN A 102 9.32 3.91 29.20
C ASN A 102 8.60 5.26 28.99
N PRO A 103 9.30 6.32 28.53
CA PRO A 103 8.65 7.60 28.27
C PRO A 103 7.60 7.63 27.15
N VAL A 104 7.56 6.63 26.26
CA VAL A 104 6.46 6.47 25.27
C VAL A 104 5.32 5.56 25.76
N ARG A 105 5.35 5.11 27.03
CA ARG A 105 4.30 4.29 27.65
C ARG A 105 2.93 4.95 27.56
N ASP A 106 2.86 6.26 27.71
CA ASP A 106 1.62 7.00 27.58
C ASP A 106 0.94 6.81 26.22
N ILE A 107 1.74 6.78 25.14
CA ILE A 107 1.21 6.52 23.79
C ILE A 107 0.85 5.04 23.64
N ALA A 108 1.59 4.13 24.30
CA ALA A 108 1.25 2.71 24.34
C ALA A 108 -0.13 2.46 24.97
N VAL A 109 -0.36 3.05 26.15
CA VAL A 109 -1.65 3.00 26.85
C VAL A 109 -2.74 3.64 26.00
N ALA A 110 -2.46 4.80 25.39
CA ALA A 110 -3.41 5.43 24.48
C ALA A 110 -3.76 4.52 23.29
N LEU A 111 -2.80 3.80 22.71
CA LEU A 111 -3.06 2.83 21.64
C LEU A 111 -3.91 1.64 22.12
N GLU A 112 -3.68 1.13 23.34
CA GLU A 112 -4.55 0.12 23.95
C GLU A 112 -5.98 0.64 24.11
N ASP A 113 -6.15 1.88 24.55
CA ASP A 113 -7.46 2.52 24.67
C ASP A 113 -8.12 2.74 23.30
N TRP A 114 -7.34 3.12 22.27
CA TRP A 114 -7.87 3.40 20.94
C TRP A 114 -8.25 2.14 20.16
N ALA A 115 -7.41 1.10 20.21
CA ALA A 115 -7.53 -0.07 19.35
C ALA A 115 -8.04 -1.33 20.08
N GLY A 116 -7.99 -1.37 21.42
CA GLY A 116 -8.43 -2.49 22.23
C GLY A 116 -7.85 -3.83 21.74
N PRO A 117 -8.69 -4.84 21.40
CA PRO A 117 -8.19 -6.11 20.87
C PRO A 117 -7.37 -6.01 19.58
N ALA A 118 -7.47 -4.91 18.83
CA ALA A 118 -6.74 -4.70 17.58
C ALA A 118 -5.33 -4.10 17.77
N THR A 119 -4.93 -3.76 18.99
CA THR A 119 -3.63 -3.13 19.29
C THR A 119 -2.45 -3.91 18.71
N GLU A 120 -2.41 -5.24 18.87
CA GLU A 120 -1.34 -6.07 18.29
C GLU A 120 -1.32 -6.01 16.75
N GLY A 121 -2.49 -5.89 16.13
CA GLY A 121 -2.63 -5.74 14.67
C GLY A 121 -2.02 -4.42 14.18
N TYR A 122 -2.26 -3.31 14.87
CA TYR A 122 -1.65 -2.01 14.54
C TYR A 122 -0.15 -2.00 14.76
N ILE A 123 0.34 -2.63 15.84
CA ILE A 123 1.79 -2.79 16.08
C ILE A 123 2.42 -3.59 14.94
N ALA A 124 1.83 -4.73 14.56
CA ALA A 124 2.32 -5.55 13.46
C ALA A 124 2.29 -4.80 12.11
N ALA A 125 1.20 -4.08 11.83
CA ALA A 125 1.04 -3.25 10.64
C ALA A 125 2.10 -2.14 10.56
N MET A 126 2.33 -1.45 11.68
CA MET A 126 3.36 -0.42 11.81
C MET A 126 4.75 -1.00 11.56
N MET A 127 5.07 -2.15 12.15
CA MET A 127 6.36 -2.82 11.98
C MET A 127 6.57 -3.40 10.58
N ALA A 128 5.48 -3.67 9.85
CA ALA A 128 5.51 -4.19 8.48
C ALA A 128 5.85 -3.13 7.43
N HIS A 129 6.06 -1.84 7.81
CA HIS A 129 6.30 -0.75 6.86
C HIS A 129 7.52 -0.98 5.94
N HIS A 130 8.51 -1.79 6.36
CA HIS A 130 9.61 -2.25 5.50
C HIS A 130 9.26 -3.39 4.53
N GLY A 131 7.99 -3.76 4.40
CA GLY A 131 7.46 -4.64 3.37
C GLY A 131 7.28 -6.11 3.74
N GLN A 132 7.53 -6.52 4.98
CA GLN A 132 7.26 -7.89 5.44
C GLN A 132 6.54 -7.86 6.79
N PRO A 133 5.40 -8.58 6.94
CA PRO A 133 4.79 -8.77 8.24
C PRO A 133 5.78 -9.43 9.20
N ILE A 134 6.00 -8.81 10.36
CA ILE A 134 6.84 -9.38 11.41
C ILE A 134 5.95 -10.22 12.32
N GLN A 135 6.35 -11.45 12.59
CA GLN A 135 5.73 -12.24 13.66
C GLN A 135 6.25 -11.68 14.98
N ILE A 136 5.33 -11.17 15.80
CA ILE A 136 5.63 -10.61 17.14
C ILE A 136 6.40 -11.62 18.00
N ALA A 137 6.14 -12.92 17.83
CA ALA A 137 6.81 -14.01 18.55
C ALA A 137 8.30 -14.17 18.18
N ASP A 138 8.73 -13.74 17.00
CA ASP A 138 10.12 -13.85 16.53
C ASP A 138 10.98 -12.66 16.98
N ALA A 139 10.37 -11.63 17.59
CA ALA A 139 11.08 -10.52 18.19
C ALA A 139 11.88 -11.00 19.42
N ARG A 140 13.12 -11.44 19.18
CA ARG A 140 14.04 -11.83 20.25
C ARG A 140 14.35 -10.63 21.16
N GLU A 141 14.34 -10.86 22.47
CA GLU A 141 14.73 -9.90 23.50
C GLU A 141 16.24 -9.60 23.47
N ALA A 142 16.73 -8.95 22.41
CA ALA A 142 18.09 -8.44 22.40
C ALA A 142 18.15 -7.10 23.14
N SER A 143 18.09 -7.15 24.47
CA SER A 143 18.35 -5.99 25.32
C SER A 143 19.85 -5.79 25.45
N VAL A 144 20.44 -5.05 24.51
CA VAL A 144 21.77 -4.49 24.71
C VAL A 144 21.61 -3.30 25.65
N LYS A 145 21.86 -3.51 26.94
CA LYS A 145 22.05 -2.40 27.89
C LYS A 145 23.44 -1.85 27.66
N ASP A 146 23.53 -0.57 27.30
CA ASP A 146 24.80 0.10 27.08
C ASP A 146 24.74 1.52 27.65
N SER A 147 25.60 1.82 28.62
CA SER A 147 25.63 3.12 29.29
C SER A 147 26.09 4.28 28.40
N ARG A 148 26.64 3.99 27.21
CA ARG A 148 27.07 4.99 26.24
C ARG A 148 25.89 5.74 25.59
N PHE A 149 24.68 5.19 25.64
CA PHE A 149 23.48 5.83 25.09
C PHE A 149 22.29 5.71 26.06
N ASP A 150 21.64 6.84 26.35
CA ASP A 150 20.40 6.92 27.13
C ASP A 150 19.35 7.70 26.34
N GLY A 151 18.38 6.99 25.76
CA GLY A 151 17.30 7.58 24.96
C GLY A 151 16.09 8.05 25.75
N ARG A 152 16.17 8.14 27.09
CA ARG A 152 15.02 8.55 27.92
C ARG A 152 14.54 9.98 27.64
N GLU A 153 15.46 10.93 27.48
CA GLU A 153 15.08 12.32 27.17
C GLU A 153 14.51 12.44 25.77
N ASP A 154 15.09 11.75 24.77
CA ASP A 154 14.50 11.64 23.43
C ASP A 154 13.09 11.07 23.49
N ALA A 155 12.87 9.99 24.24
CA ALA A 155 11.56 9.36 24.36
C ALA A 155 10.52 10.26 25.07
N LYS A 156 10.92 11.09 26.05
CA LYS A 156 10.02 12.12 26.63
C LYS A 156 9.67 13.20 25.61
N ALA A 157 10.65 13.61 24.80
CA ALA A 157 10.43 14.56 23.73
C ALA A 157 9.43 14.00 22.70
N TYR A 158 9.53 12.71 22.35
CA TYR A 158 8.56 12.00 21.51
C TYR A 158 7.12 12.14 22.01
N ALA A 159 6.88 11.78 23.28
CA ALA A 159 5.54 11.84 23.86
C ALA A 159 4.97 13.25 23.86
N ARG A 160 5.79 14.24 24.23
CA ARG A 160 5.40 15.66 24.22
C ARG A 160 5.07 16.14 22.80
N ILE A 161 5.95 15.87 21.83
CA ILE A 161 5.77 16.29 20.43
C ILE A 161 4.51 15.68 19.83
N ALA A 162 4.24 14.39 20.09
CA ALA A 162 3.02 13.74 19.62
C ALA A 162 1.76 14.45 20.16
N ARG A 163 1.73 14.77 21.46
CA ARG A 163 0.60 15.45 22.09
C ARG A 163 0.40 16.89 21.61
N THR A 164 1.50 17.63 21.37
CA THR A 164 1.41 19.01 20.87
C THR A 164 1.05 19.07 19.38
N THR A 165 1.49 18.09 18.58
CA THR A 165 1.30 18.06 17.13
C THR A 165 -0.09 17.52 16.76
N TRP A 166 -0.58 16.51 17.49
CA TRP A 166 -1.88 15.87 17.27
C TRP A 166 -2.71 15.82 18.56
N PRO A 167 -3.13 16.98 19.10
CA PRO A 167 -3.93 17.01 20.33
C PRO A 167 -5.24 16.23 20.20
N GLU A 168 -5.88 16.28 19.03
CA GLU A 168 -7.12 15.56 18.72
C GLU A 168 -6.99 14.04 18.88
N ALA A 169 -5.80 13.46 18.64
CA ALA A 169 -5.60 12.03 18.80
C ALA A 169 -5.88 11.57 20.25
N PHE A 170 -5.59 12.44 21.22
CA PHE A 170 -5.69 12.17 22.65
C PHE A 170 -7.02 12.67 23.25
N ALA A 171 -7.92 13.23 22.44
CA ALA A 171 -9.27 13.57 22.89
C ALA A 171 -10.06 12.29 23.24
N PRO A 172 -10.93 12.33 24.27
CA PRO A 172 -11.65 11.16 24.77
C PRO A 172 -12.70 10.66 23.77
N GLY A 173 -12.81 9.34 23.60
CA GLY A 173 -13.79 8.68 22.71
C GLY A 173 -13.30 8.47 21.28
N GLY A 174 -14.05 7.68 20.50
CA GLY A 174 -13.64 7.17 19.18
C GLY A 174 -12.68 5.97 19.31
N ALA A 175 -12.70 5.05 18.35
CA ALA A 175 -11.83 3.87 18.32
C ALA A 175 -11.12 3.76 16.97
N LEU A 176 -10.01 3.02 16.94
CA LEU A 176 -9.36 2.62 15.70
C LEU A 176 -10.04 1.34 15.14
N PRO A 177 -10.22 1.23 13.82
CA PRO A 177 -10.84 0.07 13.18
C PRO A 177 -10.08 -1.23 13.46
N ALA A 178 -10.79 -2.32 13.73
CA ALA A 178 -10.20 -3.65 13.94
C ALA A 178 -10.10 -4.49 12.64
N GLU A 179 -10.64 -3.96 11.55
CA GLU A 179 -10.76 -4.62 10.26
C GLU A 179 -9.38 -4.83 9.63
N PRO A 180 -8.99 -6.08 9.28
CA PRO A 180 -7.68 -6.34 8.70
C PRO A 180 -7.41 -5.59 7.40
N ALA A 181 -8.45 -5.36 6.58
CA ALA A 181 -8.32 -4.60 5.33
C ALA A 181 -7.96 -3.14 5.61
N PHE A 182 -8.53 -2.53 6.65
CA PHE A 182 -8.20 -1.17 7.06
C PHE A 182 -6.73 -1.07 7.52
N MET A 183 -6.30 -1.96 8.42
CA MET A 183 -4.92 -2.00 8.89
C MET A 183 -3.92 -2.26 7.75
N ALA A 184 -4.27 -3.14 6.80
CA ALA A 184 -3.45 -3.43 5.61
C ALA A 184 -3.31 -2.22 4.68
N GLN A 185 -4.41 -1.50 4.43
CA GLN A 185 -4.42 -0.27 3.65
C GLN A 185 -3.58 0.81 4.34
N TRP A 186 -3.77 1.02 5.65
CA TRP A 186 -2.98 1.97 6.43
C TRP A 186 -1.48 1.64 6.43
N ALA A 187 -1.10 0.37 6.62
CA ALA A 187 0.28 -0.07 6.56
C ALA A 187 0.93 0.20 5.20
N GLY A 188 0.18 -0.01 4.11
CA GLY A 188 0.65 0.30 2.76
C GLY A 188 0.87 1.80 2.54
N LEU A 189 -0.04 2.64 3.02
CA LEU A 189 0.11 4.09 3.00
C LEU A 189 1.30 4.55 3.87
N LEU A 190 1.49 3.95 5.04
CA LEU A 190 2.64 4.21 5.91
C LEU A 190 3.96 3.86 5.21
N SER A 191 4.05 2.73 4.50
CA SER A 191 5.24 2.40 3.70
C SER A 191 5.53 3.45 2.63
N ILE A 192 4.52 3.93 1.92
CA ILE A 192 4.69 5.00 0.91
C ILE A 192 5.15 6.30 1.61
N ALA A 193 4.55 6.63 2.74
CA ALA A 193 4.89 7.81 3.51
C ALA A 193 6.33 7.76 4.04
N ASP A 194 6.79 6.60 4.49
CA ASP A 194 8.19 6.37 4.87
C ASP A 194 9.14 6.59 3.70
N TRP A 195 8.80 6.07 2.51
CA TRP A 195 9.65 6.27 1.33
C TRP A 195 9.74 7.72 0.87
N ILE A 196 8.64 8.48 0.92
CA ILE A 196 8.63 9.91 0.56
C ILE A 196 9.28 10.76 1.66
N GLY A 197 8.95 10.52 2.92
CA GLY A 197 9.57 11.16 4.10
C GLY A 197 11.04 10.78 4.28
N SER A 198 11.51 9.82 3.50
CA SER A 198 12.91 9.41 3.44
C SER A 198 13.74 10.14 2.38
N ASP A 199 13.09 10.87 1.48
CA ASP A 199 13.74 11.53 0.35
C ASP A 199 14.39 12.84 0.78
N ALA A 200 15.72 12.91 0.68
CA ALA A 200 16.50 14.06 1.13
C ALA A 200 16.27 15.31 0.25
N ASP A 201 15.78 15.15 -0.98
CA ASP A 201 15.40 16.27 -1.85
C ASP A 201 14.12 16.97 -1.34
N HIS A 202 13.29 16.26 -0.56
CA HIS A 202 12.07 16.79 0.03
C HIS A 202 12.22 17.12 1.52
N PHE A 203 13.11 16.40 2.21
CA PHE A 203 13.34 16.52 3.65
C PHE A 203 14.86 16.58 3.92
N PRO A 204 15.47 17.77 3.83
CA PRO A 204 16.89 17.98 4.13
C PRO A 204 17.26 17.53 5.55
N PHE A 205 18.54 17.29 5.79
CA PHE A 205 19.00 16.78 7.07
C PHE A 205 18.97 17.85 8.17
N HIS A 206 18.37 17.50 9.32
CA HIS A 206 18.26 18.34 10.49
C HIS A 206 18.77 17.60 11.73
N GLU A 207 19.90 18.02 12.28
CA GLU A 207 20.49 17.39 13.47
C GLU A 207 19.72 17.76 14.75
N VAL A 208 19.08 18.94 14.76
CA VAL A 208 18.30 19.48 15.88
C VAL A 208 16.90 19.85 15.41
N VAL A 209 15.90 19.43 16.18
CA VAL A 209 14.48 19.69 15.92
C VAL A 209 14.06 20.91 16.73
N THR A 210 13.69 21.99 16.02
CA THR A 210 13.11 23.19 16.64
C THR A 210 11.61 23.00 16.91
N GLN A 211 11.02 23.89 17.71
CA GLN A 211 9.58 23.84 17.98
C GLN A 211 8.72 23.96 16.72
N ASP A 212 9.20 24.68 15.70
CA ASP A 212 8.48 24.92 14.44
C ASP A 212 8.67 23.82 13.40
N TYR A 213 9.50 22.80 13.68
CA TYR A 213 9.84 21.78 12.70
C TYR A 213 8.61 21.02 12.19
N ALA A 214 7.63 20.72 13.05
CA ALA A 214 6.41 20.03 12.63
C ALA A 214 5.63 20.82 11.55
N GLN A 215 5.61 22.15 11.64
CA GLN A 215 4.98 23.00 10.62
C GLN A 215 5.80 23.02 9.32
N LEU A 216 7.13 23.04 9.43
CA LEU A 216 8.01 22.93 8.27
C LEU A 216 7.83 21.58 7.56
N ALA A 217 7.88 20.47 8.29
CA ALA A 217 7.64 19.12 7.80
C ALA A 217 6.26 19.00 7.12
N ARG A 218 5.20 19.60 7.69
CA ARG A 218 3.87 19.65 7.06
C ARG A 218 3.87 20.37 5.72
N ARG A 219 4.58 21.50 5.59
CA ARG A 219 4.71 22.21 4.30
C ARG A 219 5.48 21.39 3.27
N GLN A 220 6.59 20.78 3.69
CA GLN A 220 7.42 19.91 2.84
C GLN A 220 6.63 18.69 2.37
N ALA A 221 5.94 18.00 3.27
CA ALA A 221 5.07 16.87 2.98
C ALA A 221 4.00 17.21 1.93
N ASN A 222 3.29 18.32 2.11
CA ASN A 222 2.27 18.77 1.16
C ASN A 222 2.84 19.07 -0.25
N ARG A 223 4.10 19.50 -0.35
CA ARG A 223 4.78 19.68 -1.63
C ARG A 223 5.21 18.32 -2.21
N ALA A 224 5.85 17.48 -1.39
CA ALA A 224 6.37 16.17 -1.78
C ALA A 224 5.29 15.25 -2.34
N VAL A 225 4.15 15.10 -1.64
CA VAL A 225 3.06 14.20 -2.09
C VAL A 225 2.44 14.61 -3.43
N ARG A 226 2.48 15.91 -3.78
CA ARG A 226 2.05 16.42 -5.08
C ARG A 226 3.11 16.14 -6.14
N MET A 227 4.38 16.40 -5.85
CA MET A 227 5.49 16.14 -6.78
C MET A 227 5.62 14.64 -7.09
N CYS A 228 5.43 13.75 -6.11
CA CYS A 228 5.44 12.30 -6.33
C CYS A 228 4.16 11.76 -7.01
N GLY A 229 3.14 12.60 -7.25
CA GLY A 229 1.89 12.22 -7.92
C GLY A 229 0.87 11.47 -7.05
N MET A 230 1.07 11.38 -5.72
CA MET A 230 0.13 10.76 -4.78
C MET A 230 -1.13 11.59 -4.59
N ILE A 231 -1.00 12.91 -4.62
CA ILE A 231 -2.12 13.86 -4.71
C ILE A 231 -2.03 14.51 -6.09
N GLY A 232 -2.86 14.02 -7.02
CA GLY A 232 -2.84 14.45 -8.40
C GLY A 232 -3.31 15.89 -8.61
N ALA A 233 -2.92 16.46 -9.75
CA ALA A 233 -3.42 17.74 -10.22
C ALA A 233 -4.96 17.75 -10.36
N ALA A 234 -5.57 18.90 -10.16
CA ALA A 234 -6.99 19.08 -10.46
C ALA A 234 -7.22 18.89 -11.96
N ALA A 235 -8.21 18.09 -12.33
CA ALA A 235 -8.57 17.92 -13.74
C ALA A 235 -9.41 19.10 -14.24
N PRO A 236 -9.14 19.58 -15.47
CA PRO A 236 -10.06 20.50 -16.13
C PRO A 236 -11.37 19.78 -16.52
N VAL A 237 -12.34 20.55 -17.01
CA VAL A 237 -13.61 20.00 -17.53
C VAL A 237 -13.30 18.97 -18.62
N PRO A 238 -14.01 17.81 -18.67
CA PRO A 238 -13.76 16.80 -19.68
C PRO A 238 -13.94 17.36 -21.10
N ASP A 239 -12.89 17.27 -21.90
CA ASP A 239 -12.89 17.64 -23.31
C ASP A 239 -12.24 16.51 -24.11
N PHE A 240 -13.04 15.88 -24.97
CA PHE A 240 -12.61 14.72 -25.74
C PHE A 240 -11.54 15.07 -26.76
N ALA A 241 -11.63 16.23 -27.40
CA ALA A 241 -10.68 16.67 -28.41
C ALA A 241 -9.35 17.06 -27.77
N ALA A 242 -9.38 17.78 -26.64
CA ALA A 242 -8.16 18.08 -25.89
C ALA A 242 -7.45 16.80 -25.40
N LEU A 243 -8.22 15.85 -24.86
CA LEU A 243 -7.69 14.59 -24.34
C LEU A 243 -7.14 13.67 -25.43
N THR A 244 -7.86 13.50 -26.53
CA THR A 244 -7.54 12.44 -27.51
C THR A 244 -6.91 12.94 -28.80
N GLY A 245 -7.06 14.23 -29.12
CA GLY A 245 -6.69 14.81 -30.40
C GLY A 245 -7.71 14.56 -31.53
N PHE A 246 -8.79 13.82 -31.25
CA PHE A 246 -9.86 13.55 -32.22
C PHE A 246 -11.04 14.51 -32.01
N ALA A 247 -11.63 15.00 -33.10
CA ALA A 247 -12.68 16.02 -33.04
C ALA A 247 -13.93 15.59 -32.27
N GLN A 248 -14.34 14.31 -32.36
CA GLN A 248 -15.56 13.79 -31.74
C GLN A 248 -15.39 12.33 -31.30
N PRO A 249 -16.04 11.91 -30.21
CA PRO A 249 -16.04 10.52 -29.77
C PRO A 249 -16.81 9.62 -30.73
N ARG A 250 -16.31 8.40 -30.93
CA ARG A 250 -17.03 7.32 -31.61
C ARG A 250 -18.23 6.85 -30.77
N PRO A 251 -19.24 6.17 -31.36
CA PRO A 251 -20.44 5.75 -30.63
C PRO A 251 -20.18 4.99 -29.32
N LEU A 252 -19.17 4.11 -29.30
CA LEU A 252 -18.77 3.39 -28.08
C LEU A 252 -18.18 4.32 -27.01
N GLN A 253 -17.37 5.30 -27.42
CA GLN A 253 -16.74 6.27 -26.53
C GLN A 253 -17.77 7.26 -25.97
N ALA A 254 -18.75 7.67 -26.79
CA ALA A 254 -19.86 8.52 -26.36
C ALA A 254 -20.68 7.85 -25.24
N LYS A 255 -21.02 6.56 -25.40
CA LYS A 255 -21.73 5.78 -24.37
C LYS A 255 -21.00 5.69 -23.03
N ILE A 256 -19.67 5.77 -23.02
CA ILE A 256 -18.89 5.72 -21.77
C ILE A 256 -19.14 6.95 -20.90
N ALA A 257 -19.39 8.12 -21.51
CA ALA A 257 -19.72 9.35 -20.78
C ALA A 257 -21.06 9.24 -20.04
N GLU A 258 -21.98 8.43 -20.56
CA GLU A 258 -23.33 8.23 -20.00
C GLU A 258 -23.33 7.28 -18.79
N ILE A 259 -22.25 6.51 -18.60
CA ILE A 259 -22.16 5.54 -17.51
C ILE A 259 -21.95 6.28 -16.18
N PRO A 260 -22.79 6.04 -15.15
CA PRO A 260 -22.66 6.67 -13.83
C PRO A 260 -21.25 6.56 -13.26
N SER A 261 -20.78 7.62 -12.59
CA SER A 261 -19.42 7.67 -12.02
C SER A 261 -19.21 6.67 -10.89
N ASP A 262 -20.27 6.29 -10.17
CA ASP A 262 -20.24 5.27 -9.10
C ASP A 262 -20.11 3.83 -9.61
N GLN A 263 -20.28 3.60 -10.92
CA GLN A 263 -20.02 2.29 -11.54
C GLN A 263 -18.53 1.95 -11.48
N GLN A 264 -18.17 1.06 -10.54
CA GLN A 264 -16.79 0.69 -10.25
C GLN A 264 -16.19 -0.33 -11.22
N LEU A 265 -17.00 -1.22 -11.80
CA LEU A 265 -16.54 -2.25 -12.73
C LEU A 265 -17.20 -2.05 -14.10
N MET A 266 -16.37 -2.00 -15.14
CA MET A 266 -16.80 -1.98 -16.53
C MET A 266 -16.06 -3.03 -17.34
N ILE A 267 -16.76 -3.68 -18.26
CA ILE A 267 -16.19 -4.60 -19.24
C ILE A 267 -16.47 -4.02 -20.63
N LEU A 268 -15.41 -3.81 -21.40
CA LEU A 268 -15.44 -3.24 -22.74
C LEU A 268 -15.03 -4.30 -23.76
N GLU A 269 -16.02 -4.80 -24.49
CA GLU A 269 -15.82 -5.75 -25.58
C GLU A 269 -15.94 -5.00 -26.91
N ALA A 270 -14.84 -4.92 -27.63
CA ALA A 270 -14.82 -4.30 -28.96
C ALA A 270 -13.60 -4.77 -29.75
N GLU A 271 -13.74 -4.82 -31.08
CA GLU A 271 -12.66 -5.20 -31.99
C GLU A 271 -11.41 -4.34 -31.82
N THR A 272 -10.26 -4.85 -32.25
CA THR A 272 -9.02 -4.06 -32.31
C THR A 272 -9.22 -2.87 -33.25
N GLY A 273 -8.61 -1.71 -32.92
CA GLY A 273 -8.81 -0.48 -33.71
C GLY A 273 -10.14 0.26 -33.49
N SER A 274 -11.05 -0.27 -32.66
CA SER A 274 -12.32 0.40 -32.31
C SER A 274 -12.16 1.67 -31.47
N GLY A 275 -10.99 1.90 -30.88
CA GLY A 275 -10.68 3.06 -30.03
C GLY A 275 -10.87 2.80 -28.53
N LYS A 276 -10.56 1.57 -28.07
CA LYS A 276 -10.64 1.16 -26.65
C LYS A 276 -9.74 1.98 -25.73
N THR A 277 -8.57 2.40 -26.21
CA THR A 277 -7.64 3.25 -25.45
C THR A 277 -8.27 4.61 -25.16
N GLU A 278 -8.79 5.29 -26.18
CA GLU A 278 -9.46 6.59 -26.03
C GLU A 278 -10.71 6.47 -25.16
N ALA A 279 -11.45 5.37 -25.29
CA ALA A 279 -12.57 5.02 -24.42
C ALA A 279 -12.16 4.92 -22.93
N ALA A 280 -11.04 4.26 -22.64
CA ALA A 280 -10.51 4.13 -21.29
C ALA A 280 -10.03 5.48 -20.71
N LEU A 281 -9.33 6.28 -21.51
CA LEU A 281 -8.91 7.63 -21.12
C LEU A 281 -10.11 8.55 -20.87
N TRP A 282 -11.14 8.43 -21.70
CA TRP A 282 -12.38 9.19 -21.54
C TRP A 282 -13.08 8.83 -20.23
N ARG A 283 -13.19 7.52 -19.91
CA ARG A 283 -13.69 7.08 -18.59
C ARG A 283 -12.85 7.64 -17.45
N PHE A 284 -11.52 7.59 -17.57
CA PHE A 284 -10.60 8.10 -16.55
C PHE A 284 -10.88 9.57 -16.22
N VAL A 285 -10.99 10.43 -17.23
CA VAL A 285 -11.22 11.87 -17.03
C VAL A 285 -12.58 12.14 -16.37
N HIS A 286 -13.64 11.45 -16.78
CA HIS A 286 -14.95 11.58 -16.12
C HIS A 286 -14.90 11.17 -14.64
N LEU A 287 -14.22 10.08 -14.31
CA LEU A 287 -14.03 9.64 -12.92
C LEU A 287 -13.14 10.60 -12.13
N LEU A 288 -12.10 11.15 -12.77
CA LEU A 288 -11.17 12.08 -12.14
C LEU A 288 -11.87 13.40 -11.78
N VAL A 289 -12.69 13.94 -12.69
CA VAL A 289 -13.48 15.17 -12.46
C VAL A 289 -14.57 14.94 -11.40
N ALA A 290 -15.19 13.75 -11.37
CA ALA A 290 -16.10 13.35 -10.30
C ALA A 290 -15.38 13.08 -8.95
N GLY A 291 -14.05 13.06 -8.94
CA GLY A 291 -13.22 12.74 -7.77
C GLY A 291 -13.24 11.25 -7.36
N GLU A 292 -13.85 10.38 -8.17
CA GLU A 292 -13.95 8.94 -7.91
C GLU A 292 -12.61 8.20 -8.06
N VAL A 293 -11.68 8.79 -8.81
CA VAL A 293 -10.28 8.35 -8.89
C VAL A 293 -9.35 9.56 -8.85
N SER A 294 -8.10 9.35 -8.48
CA SER A 294 -7.01 10.33 -8.61
C SER A 294 -5.79 9.80 -9.37
N ALA A 295 -5.89 8.58 -9.91
CA ALA A 295 -4.84 7.97 -10.72
C ALA A 295 -5.40 7.07 -11.84
N LEU A 296 -4.53 6.77 -12.79
CA LEU A 296 -4.73 5.77 -13.84
C LEU A 296 -3.55 4.78 -13.84
N TYR A 297 -3.85 3.49 -13.80
CA TYR A 297 -2.88 2.46 -14.16
C TYR A 297 -3.41 1.67 -15.36
N PHE A 298 -2.69 1.74 -16.47
CA PHE A 298 -3.00 0.99 -17.69
C PHE A 298 -2.14 -0.28 -17.75
N ALA A 299 -2.73 -1.40 -17.39
CA ALA A 299 -2.11 -2.71 -17.37
C ALA A 299 -2.26 -3.40 -18.73
N VAL A 300 -1.15 -3.78 -19.33
CA VAL A 300 -1.09 -4.50 -20.62
C VAL A 300 -0.34 -5.83 -20.47
N PRO A 301 -0.52 -6.80 -21.38
CA PRO A 301 0.05 -8.14 -21.21
C PRO A 301 1.57 -8.20 -21.39
N THR A 302 2.19 -7.28 -22.14
CA THR A 302 3.63 -7.36 -22.45
C THR A 302 4.35 -6.03 -22.29
N ARG A 303 5.67 -6.09 -22.05
CA ARG A 303 6.53 -4.89 -22.00
C ARG A 303 6.55 -4.12 -23.33
N ALA A 304 6.40 -4.83 -24.45
CA ALA A 304 6.36 -4.21 -25.78
C ALA A 304 5.06 -3.40 -25.97
N ALA A 305 3.92 -3.99 -25.59
CA ALA A 305 2.65 -3.27 -25.56
C ALA A 305 2.71 -2.06 -24.63
N ALA A 306 3.37 -2.19 -23.48
CA ALA A 306 3.49 -1.10 -22.50
C ALA A 306 4.22 0.11 -23.10
N ARG A 307 5.33 -0.11 -23.81
CA ARG A 307 6.08 0.97 -24.50
C ARG A 307 5.26 1.65 -25.59
N GLN A 308 4.56 0.87 -26.41
CA GLN A 308 3.75 1.43 -27.50
C GLN A 308 2.59 2.27 -26.95
N LEU A 309 1.93 1.76 -25.92
CA LEU A 309 0.78 2.43 -25.31
C LEU A 309 1.19 3.64 -24.48
N HIS A 310 2.33 3.57 -23.79
CA HIS A 310 2.85 4.65 -22.95
C HIS A 310 2.94 5.97 -23.70
N ARG A 311 3.51 5.99 -24.91
CA ARG A 311 3.57 7.21 -25.75
C ARG A 311 2.19 7.84 -25.96
N ARG A 312 1.20 7.04 -26.35
CA ARG A 312 -0.16 7.52 -26.63
C ARG A 312 -0.86 8.06 -25.37
N VAL A 313 -0.66 7.39 -24.24
CA VAL A 313 -1.22 7.82 -22.95
C VAL A 313 -0.52 9.09 -22.47
N ASP A 314 0.80 9.17 -22.60
CA ASP A 314 1.59 10.35 -22.23
C ASP A 314 1.16 11.59 -23.02
N GLU A 315 1.09 11.50 -24.35
CA GLU A 315 0.61 12.60 -25.20
C GLU A 315 -0.79 13.08 -24.78
N ALA A 316 -1.68 12.15 -24.40
CA ALA A 316 -3.03 12.49 -23.97
C ALA A 316 -3.05 13.20 -22.61
N VAL A 317 -2.30 12.73 -21.63
CA VAL A 317 -2.28 13.32 -20.28
C VAL A 317 -1.42 14.59 -20.20
N GLN A 318 -0.41 14.73 -21.06
CA GLN A 318 0.30 15.99 -21.26
C GLN A 318 -0.64 17.05 -21.79
N ARG A 319 -1.40 16.74 -22.86
CA ARG A 319 -2.38 17.67 -23.44
C ARG A 319 -3.49 18.06 -22.46
N PHE A 320 -3.96 17.12 -21.63
CA PHE A 320 -5.13 17.35 -20.78
C PHE A 320 -4.82 17.79 -19.35
N LEU A 321 -3.77 17.25 -18.74
CA LEU A 321 -3.40 17.49 -17.33
C LEU A 321 -2.07 18.22 -17.16
N GLY A 322 -1.24 18.32 -18.21
CA GLY A 322 0.11 18.88 -18.12
C GLY A 322 1.04 18.06 -17.23
N ILE A 323 0.87 16.73 -17.21
CA ILE A 323 1.70 15.80 -16.44
C ILE A 323 2.29 14.73 -17.36
N GLU A 324 3.37 14.11 -16.90
CA GLU A 324 3.99 12.95 -17.54
C GLU A 324 3.33 11.64 -17.10
N ALA A 325 3.18 10.70 -18.04
CA ALA A 325 2.88 9.31 -17.73
C ALA A 325 4.16 8.53 -17.44
N VAL A 326 4.14 7.72 -16.37
CA VAL A 326 5.25 6.82 -16.02
C VAL A 326 5.17 5.52 -16.85
N LEU A 327 6.30 5.10 -17.42
CA LEU A 327 6.43 3.76 -17.98
C LEU A 327 6.79 2.76 -16.87
N ALA A 328 5.80 2.02 -16.39
CA ALA A 328 5.94 1.05 -15.30
C ALA A 328 6.50 -0.30 -15.80
N VAL A 329 7.69 -0.26 -16.39
CA VAL A 329 8.44 -1.44 -16.85
C VAL A 329 9.76 -1.53 -16.07
N PRO A 330 9.98 -2.59 -15.26
CA PRO A 330 11.21 -2.70 -14.47
C PRO A 330 12.48 -2.55 -15.30
N ALA A 331 13.46 -1.83 -14.74
CA ALA A 331 14.73 -1.46 -15.38
C ALA A 331 14.64 -0.46 -16.54
N GLN A 332 13.45 0.03 -16.88
CA GLN A 332 13.27 1.14 -17.82
C GLN A 332 12.86 2.37 -17.01
N LEU A 333 13.80 3.29 -16.83
CA LEU A 333 13.55 4.57 -16.17
C LEU A 333 13.01 5.54 -17.21
N ALA A 334 11.69 5.66 -17.31
CA ALA A 334 11.06 6.57 -18.26
C ALA A 334 9.78 7.19 -17.70
N SER A 335 9.62 8.49 -17.95
CA SER A 335 8.47 9.32 -17.60
C SER A 335 8.31 10.37 -18.69
N GLY A 336 7.17 10.38 -19.37
CA GLY A 336 7.03 11.10 -20.63
C GLY A 336 8.10 10.73 -21.64
N GLU A 337 8.73 11.74 -22.26
CA GLU A 337 9.85 11.53 -23.18
C GLU A 337 11.20 11.37 -22.48
N ALA A 338 11.27 11.73 -21.19
CA ALA A 338 12.52 11.73 -20.42
C ALA A 338 12.95 10.32 -20.03
N THR A 339 14.27 10.11 -20.05
CA THR A 339 14.90 8.85 -19.69
C THR A 339 15.91 9.01 -18.54
N GLY A 340 15.91 8.03 -17.65
CA GLY A 340 16.77 8.03 -16.47
C GLY A 340 17.95 7.07 -16.59
N THR A 341 19.08 7.47 -16.02
CA THR A 341 20.25 6.61 -15.79
C THR A 341 20.41 6.37 -14.29
N ARG A 342 20.58 5.10 -13.89
CA ARG A 342 20.88 4.76 -12.49
C ARG A 342 22.30 5.17 -12.14
N LEU A 343 22.45 5.77 -10.97
CA LEU A 343 23.73 6.09 -10.36
C LEU A 343 23.99 5.19 -9.14
N PRO A 344 25.24 5.16 -8.62
CA PRO A 344 25.52 4.61 -7.29
C PRO A 344 24.61 5.23 -6.22
N GLY A 345 24.45 4.54 -5.09
CA GLY A 345 23.60 5.05 -3.99
C GLY A 345 22.09 4.98 -4.26
N TRP A 346 21.66 4.28 -5.31
CA TRP A 346 20.24 4.16 -5.72
C TRP A 346 19.62 5.47 -6.25
N GLU A 347 20.46 6.42 -6.64
CA GLU A 347 20.03 7.66 -7.27
C GLU A 347 19.72 7.46 -8.76
N VAL A 348 18.92 8.37 -9.31
CA VAL A 348 18.61 8.43 -10.74
C VAL A 348 18.93 9.81 -11.27
N ARG A 349 19.71 9.86 -12.36
CA ARG A 349 19.94 11.06 -13.14
C ARG A 349 19.02 11.04 -14.36
N TRP A 350 18.16 12.04 -14.47
CA TRP A 350 17.34 12.27 -15.66
C TRP A 350 18.13 13.05 -16.73
N ASP A 351 17.73 12.93 -17.99
CA ASP A 351 18.37 13.54 -19.15
C ASP A 351 17.96 15.00 -19.39
N ASP A 352 17.17 15.58 -18.49
CA ASP A 352 16.70 16.96 -18.51
C ASP A 352 16.78 17.63 -17.13
N ASP A 353 16.31 18.88 -17.05
CA ASP A 353 16.36 19.74 -15.86
C ASP A 353 15.05 19.72 -15.04
N ALA A 354 14.24 18.66 -15.15
CA ALA A 354 13.01 18.55 -14.38
C ALA A 354 13.29 18.60 -12.86
N PRO A 355 12.40 19.20 -12.04
CA PRO A 355 12.60 19.25 -10.60
C PRO A 355 12.82 17.85 -10.00
N ARG A 356 13.82 17.73 -9.13
CA ARG A 356 14.08 16.49 -8.38
C ARG A 356 12.83 16.01 -7.64
N GLY A 357 12.59 14.70 -7.68
CA GLY A 357 11.41 14.04 -7.11
C GLY A 357 10.14 14.06 -7.98
N ALA A 358 10.10 14.83 -9.09
CA ALA A 358 8.94 14.83 -10.01
C ALA A 358 8.66 13.45 -10.63
N ARG A 359 9.69 12.61 -10.76
CA ARG A 359 9.62 11.27 -11.36
C ARG A 359 9.87 10.16 -10.36
N TRP A 360 9.71 10.44 -9.07
CA TRP A 360 9.96 9.53 -7.96
C TRP A 360 9.33 8.14 -8.14
N ALA A 361 8.12 8.08 -8.71
CA ALA A 361 7.42 6.83 -8.98
C ALA A 361 8.08 5.97 -10.07
N ALA A 362 8.73 6.59 -11.05
CA ALA A 362 9.44 5.91 -12.16
C ALA A 362 10.79 5.32 -11.73
N GLU A 363 11.38 5.82 -10.65
CA GLU A 363 12.75 5.47 -10.23
C GLU A 363 12.87 4.03 -9.69
N HIS A 364 11.79 3.47 -9.15
CA HIS A 364 11.81 2.15 -8.57
C HIS A 364 10.52 1.36 -8.81
N ALA A 365 10.66 0.07 -9.12
CA ALA A 365 9.53 -0.77 -9.49
C ALA A 365 8.47 -0.94 -8.39
N THR A 366 8.82 -0.72 -7.12
CA THR A 366 7.84 -0.73 -6.00
C THR A 366 6.98 0.51 -5.93
N ARG A 367 7.36 1.59 -6.62
CA ARG A 367 6.70 2.90 -6.58
C ARG A 367 5.80 3.13 -7.79
N PHE A 368 5.90 2.33 -8.85
CA PHE A 368 5.09 2.50 -10.08
C PHE A 368 3.59 2.68 -9.84
N LEU A 369 3.00 1.88 -8.93
CA LEU A 369 1.56 1.96 -8.64
C LEU A 369 1.17 3.17 -7.78
N SER A 370 2.14 3.98 -7.38
CA SER A 370 1.93 5.27 -6.70
C SER A 370 1.96 6.47 -7.65
N ALA A 371 2.27 6.27 -8.94
CA ALA A 371 2.22 7.34 -9.95
C ALA A 371 0.79 7.85 -10.16
N GLN A 372 0.63 9.13 -10.54
CA GLN A 372 -0.67 9.66 -10.94
C GLN A 372 -1.17 8.97 -12.22
N VAL A 373 -0.32 8.84 -13.23
CA VAL A 373 -0.63 8.07 -14.45
C VAL A 373 0.54 7.16 -14.75
N ALA A 374 0.26 5.88 -14.96
CA ALA A 374 1.26 4.90 -15.37
C ALA A 374 0.71 3.90 -16.39
N VAL A 375 1.59 3.48 -17.29
CA VAL A 375 1.34 2.39 -18.23
C VAL A 375 2.39 1.31 -17.99
N GLY A 376 1.98 0.07 -17.77
CA GLY A 376 2.92 -1.01 -17.47
C GLY A 376 2.31 -2.40 -17.61
N THR A 377 3.07 -3.41 -17.23
CA THR A 377 2.59 -4.79 -17.36
C THR A 377 1.61 -5.15 -16.25
N VAL A 378 0.65 -6.01 -16.57
CA VAL A 378 -0.29 -6.56 -15.58
C VAL A 378 0.42 -7.25 -14.40
N ASP A 379 1.65 -7.75 -14.60
CA ASP A 379 2.46 -8.34 -13.52
C ASP A 379 2.69 -7.35 -12.35
N GLN A 380 2.85 -6.05 -12.63
CA GLN A 380 3.05 -5.06 -11.57
C GLN A 380 1.84 -4.96 -10.65
N VAL A 381 0.64 -5.12 -11.22
CA VAL A 381 -0.63 -5.17 -10.49
C VAL A 381 -0.75 -6.49 -9.74
N MET A 382 -0.41 -7.61 -10.38
CA MET A 382 -0.44 -8.92 -9.72
C MET A 382 0.48 -8.99 -8.50
N LEU A 383 1.65 -8.32 -8.52
CA LEU A 383 2.53 -8.23 -7.35
C LEU A 383 1.85 -7.62 -6.10
N ALA A 384 0.83 -6.77 -6.28
CA ALA A 384 0.04 -6.22 -5.19
C ALA A 384 -0.92 -7.27 -4.56
N GLY A 385 -1.35 -8.27 -5.34
CA GLY A 385 -2.19 -9.38 -4.89
C GLY A 385 -1.41 -10.61 -4.38
N LEU A 386 -0.09 -10.62 -4.53
CA LEU A 386 0.78 -11.73 -4.09
C LEU A 386 1.39 -11.49 -2.71
N GLN A 387 1.86 -12.55 -2.06
CA GLN A 387 2.59 -12.50 -0.79
C GLN A 387 4.06 -12.09 -0.98
N THR A 388 4.28 -10.91 -1.56
CA THR A 388 5.62 -10.39 -1.85
C THR A 388 5.96 -9.19 -0.98
N LYS A 389 7.26 -8.86 -0.92
CA LYS A 389 7.71 -7.67 -0.19
C LYS A 389 7.04 -6.42 -0.77
N HIS A 390 6.49 -5.58 0.10
CA HIS A 390 5.81 -4.33 -0.26
C HIS A 390 4.49 -4.48 -1.06
N ALA A 391 3.86 -5.66 -1.04
CA ALA A 391 2.54 -5.85 -1.66
C ALA A 391 1.48 -4.87 -1.11
N LEU A 392 1.51 -4.58 0.20
CA LEU A 392 0.60 -3.61 0.83
C LEU A 392 0.80 -2.19 0.28
N ALA A 393 2.06 -1.74 0.12
CA ALA A 393 2.36 -0.43 -0.45
C ALA A 393 1.86 -0.33 -1.91
N ARG A 394 2.06 -1.40 -2.69
CA ARG A 394 1.55 -1.50 -4.05
C ARG A 394 0.03 -1.38 -4.14
N GLY A 395 -0.68 -2.13 -3.29
CA GLY A 395 -2.14 -2.08 -3.20
C GLY A 395 -2.65 -0.71 -2.75
N ALA A 396 -2.01 -0.14 -1.73
CA ALA A 396 -2.38 1.18 -1.21
C ALA A 396 -2.16 2.30 -2.23
N GLY A 397 -1.03 2.29 -2.97
CA GLY A 397 -0.78 3.22 -4.06
C GLY A 397 -1.86 3.13 -5.15
N LEU A 398 -2.25 1.90 -5.52
CA LEU A 398 -3.25 1.67 -6.57
C LEU A 398 -4.69 1.96 -6.13
N SER A 399 -5.02 1.90 -4.84
CA SER A 399 -6.41 2.02 -4.30
C SER A 399 -7.20 3.26 -4.76
N ARG A 400 -6.50 4.31 -5.20
CA ARG A 400 -7.06 5.56 -5.71
C ARG A 400 -7.25 5.61 -7.23
N ALA A 401 -6.87 4.55 -7.95
CA ALA A 401 -6.77 4.55 -9.40
C ALA A 401 -7.99 3.94 -10.10
N LEU A 402 -8.21 4.38 -11.34
CA LEU A 402 -8.80 3.53 -12.37
C LEU A 402 -7.73 2.54 -12.82
N LEU A 403 -7.98 1.26 -12.60
CA LEU A 403 -7.17 0.17 -13.13
C LEU A 403 -7.79 -0.30 -14.45
N VAL A 404 -7.10 -0.04 -15.56
CA VAL A 404 -7.46 -0.57 -16.87
C VAL A 404 -6.65 -1.84 -17.11
N VAL A 405 -7.30 -2.95 -17.45
CA VAL A 405 -6.63 -4.19 -17.84
C VAL A 405 -6.97 -4.49 -19.29
N ASP A 406 -5.97 -4.37 -20.16
CA ASP A 406 -6.11 -4.63 -21.59
C ASP A 406 -5.87 -6.10 -21.93
N GLU A 407 -6.50 -6.54 -23.02
CA GLU A 407 -6.40 -7.89 -23.57
C GLU A 407 -6.67 -8.99 -22.53
N VAL A 408 -7.76 -8.85 -21.77
CA VAL A 408 -8.20 -9.90 -20.84
C VAL A 408 -8.68 -11.10 -21.66
N HIS A 409 -7.96 -12.21 -21.54
CA HIS A 409 -8.29 -13.47 -22.21
C HIS A 409 -8.96 -14.45 -21.25
N ALA A 410 -10.03 -15.12 -21.72
CA ALA A 410 -10.76 -16.11 -20.92
C ALA A 410 -9.90 -17.34 -20.54
N SER A 411 -8.86 -17.63 -21.32
CA SER A 411 -7.99 -18.81 -21.19
C SER A 411 -6.84 -18.67 -20.19
N ASP A 412 -6.53 -17.46 -19.70
CA ASP A 412 -5.48 -17.27 -18.70
C ASP A 412 -5.96 -17.61 -17.28
N THR A 413 -5.90 -18.90 -16.94
CA THR A 413 -6.35 -19.41 -15.64
C THR A 413 -5.48 -18.94 -14.47
N TYR A 414 -4.17 -18.80 -14.68
CA TYR A 414 -3.24 -18.34 -13.63
C TYR A 414 -3.43 -16.86 -13.33
N GLY A 415 -3.43 -16.01 -14.37
CA GLY A 415 -3.67 -14.59 -14.21
C GLY A 415 -5.02 -14.30 -13.58
N ARG A 416 -6.06 -15.07 -13.94
CA ARG A 416 -7.39 -14.97 -13.29
C ARG A 416 -7.36 -15.32 -11.80
N ALA A 417 -6.60 -16.33 -11.39
CA ALA A 417 -6.53 -16.76 -9.99
C ALA A 417 -5.90 -15.70 -9.07
N VAL A 418 -4.97 -14.90 -9.59
CA VAL A 418 -4.33 -13.80 -8.84
C VAL A 418 -5.10 -12.49 -9.00
N LEU A 419 -5.50 -12.14 -10.22
CA LEU A 419 -6.11 -10.86 -10.54
C LEU A 419 -7.53 -10.75 -9.96
N ALA A 420 -8.36 -11.80 -10.03
CA ALA A 420 -9.76 -11.69 -9.58
C ALA A 420 -9.90 -11.39 -8.07
N PRO A 421 -9.17 -12.04 -7.14
CA PRO A 421 -9.13 -11.62 -5.74
C PRO A 421 -8.64 -10.18 -5.58
N PHE A 422 -7.55 -9.82 -6.25
CA PHE A 422 -7.00 -8.48 -6.17
C PHE A 422 -7.98 -7.40 -6.63
N LEU A 423 -8.69 -7.60 -7.75
CA LEU A 423 -9.68 -6.65 -8.25
C LEU A 423 -10.83 -6.43 -7.25
N ARG A 424 -11.24 -7.47 -6.52
CA ARG A 424 -12.24 -7.32 -5.45
C ARG A 424 -11.70 -6.46 -4.30
N ASP A 425 -10.47 -6.70 -3.87
CA ASP A 425 -9.85 -5.92 -2.80
C ASP A 425 -9.65 -4.46 -3.23
N HIS A 426 -9.20 -4.22 -4.47
CA HIS A 426 -9.10 -2.89 -5.08
C HIS A 426 -10.44 -2.15 -5.07
N MET A 427 -11.52 -2.79 -5.51
CA MET A 427 -12.87 -2.19 -5.48
C MET A 427 -13.39 -1.96 -4.05
N ALA A 428 -13.03 -2.83 -3.09
CA ALA A 428 -13.39 -2.66 -1.68
C ALA A 428 -12.74 -1.40 -1.05
N THR A 429 -11.53 -1.03 -1.50
CA THR A 429 -10.90 0.27 -1.16
C THR A 429 -11.48 1.46 -1.98
N GLY A 430 -12.45 1.16 -2.84
CA GLY A 430 -13.16 2.11 -3.68
C GLY A 430 -12.55 2.30 -5.08
N GLY A 431 -11.50 1.58 -5.44
CA GLY A 431 -10.87 1.68 -6.76
C GLY A 431 -11.83 1.31 -7.89
N HIS A 432 -11.56 1.81 -9.10
CA HIS A 432 -12.34 1.50 -10.30
C HIS A 432 -11.57 0.55 -11.20
N VAL A 433 -12.29 -0.25 -11.99
CA VAL A 433 -11.76 -1.28 -12.88
C VAL A 433 -12.44 -1.18 -14.24
N LEU A 434 -11.63 -1.14 -15.29
CA LEU A 434 -12.06 -1.29 -16.69
C LEU A 434 -11.32 -2.48 -17.31
N LEU A 435 -12.05 -3.54 -17.60
CA LEU A 435 -11.52 -4.71 -18.31
C LEU A 435 -11.80 -4.55 -19.79
N MET A 436 -10.80 -4.75 -20.65
CA MET A 436 -10.95 -4.64 -22.09
C MET A 436 -10.57 -5.97 -22.76
N SER A 437 -11.34 -6.35 -23.78
CA SER A 437 -11.09 -7.56 -24.56
C SER A 437 -11.51 -7.37 -26.02
N ALA A 438 -10.77 -7.97 -26.95
CA ALA A 438 -11.14 -8.02 -28.36
C ALA A 438 -12.33 -8.97 -28.59
N THR A 439 -12.34 -10.13 -27.94
CA THR A 439 -13.41 -11.13 -27.95
C THR A 439 -13.31 -12.00 -26.68
N LEU A 440 -14.31 -11.98 -25.79
CA LEU A 440 -14.46 -13.06 -24.81
C LEU A 440 -15.10 -14.24 -25.56
N GLY A 441 -14.28 -15.16 -26.08
CA GLY A 441 -14.73 -16.26 -26.94
C GLY A 441 -15.93 -17.05 -26.40
N ALA A 442 -16.77 -17.55 -27.32
CA ALA A 442 -18.07 -18.23 -27.13
C ALA A 442 -18.09 -19.51 -26.25
N GLY A 443 -17.03 -19.83 -25.51
CA GLY A 443 -17.10 -20.77 -24.37
C GLY A 443 -17.86 -20.20 -23.16
N ALA A 444 -18.30 -18.95 -23.25
CA ALA A 444 -19.21 -18.28 -22.31
C ALA A 444 -20.62 -18.01 -22.90
N GLY A 445 -20.92 -18.53 -24.10
CA GLY A 445 -22.23 -18.34 -24.74
C GLY A 445 -22.51 -19.40 -25.80
N ASP A 446 -23.38 -20.36 -25.48
CA ASP A 446 -24.05 -21.20 -26.48
C ASP A 446 -25.36 -20.50 -26.91
N PRO A 447 -25.63 -20.32 -28.22
CA PRO A 447 -26.69 -19.46 -28.73
C PRO A 447 -27.94 -20.26 -29.06
N GLN A 448 -28.96 -20.18 -28.21
CA GLN A 448 -30.34 -20.38 -28.65
C GLN A 448 -31.26 -19.36 -27.97
N HIS A 449 -32.10 -18.74 -28.80
CA HIS A 449 -33.15 -17.75 -28.54
C HIS A 449 -32.73 -16.29 -28.75
N GLY A 450 -33.10 -15.80 -29.93
CA GLY A 450 -33.05 -14.40 -30.29
C GLY A 450 -34.12 -13.54 -29.61
N ALA A 451 -34.07 -12.27 -29.98
CA ALA A 451 -34.93 -11.15 -29.59
C ALA A 451 -34.64 -10.51 -28.21
N GLY A 452 -34.10 -9.29 -28.27
CA GLY A 452 -34.48 -8.17 -27.41
C GLY A 452 -34.25 -8.31 -25.91
N GLY A 453 -33.13 -7.76 -25.44
CA GLY A 453 -32.96 -7.41 -24.02
C GLY A 453 -31.54 -7.65 -23.55
N ALA A 454 -30.81 -6.57 -23.29
CA ALA A 454 -29.54 -6.60 -22.57
C ALA A 454 -29.78 -7.19 -21.16
N ARG A 455 -29.64 -8.52 -21.04
CA ARG A 455 -29.55 -9.21 -19.75
C ARG A 455 -28.14 -9.76 -19.61
N LEU A 456 -27.47 -9.20 -18.61
CA LEU A 456 -26.17 -9.60 -18.06
C LEU A 456 -26.00 -11.12 -18.09
N SER A 457 -24.99 -11.60 -18.84
CA SER A 457 -24.61 -12.99 -18.83
C SER A 457 -24.07 -13.39 -17.45
N ASP A 458 -24.42 -14.61 -17.04
CA ASP A 458 -24.26 -15.16 -15.70
C ASP A 458 -22.77 -15.37 -15.29
N SER A 459 -21.83 -15.15 -16.20
CA SER A 459 -20.38 -15.21 -15.95
C SER A 459 -19.84 -13.96 -15.25
N ALA A 460 -20.39 -12.78 -15.55
CA ALA A 460 -20.10 -11.54 -14.82
C ALA A 460 -20.80 -11.53 -13.44
N ARG A 461 -21.96 -12.18 -13.31
CA ARG A 461 -22.63 -12.41 -12.02
C ARG A 461 -21.87 -13.39 -11.11
N ARG A 462 -21.12 -14.35 -11.67
CA ARG A 462 -20.19 -15.18 -10.87
C ARG A 462 -19.01 -14.41 -10.27
N CYS A 463 -18.70 -13.20 -10.76
CA CYS A 463 -17.79 -12.28 -10.08
C CYS A 463 -18.43 -11.56 -8.87
N ALA A 464 -19.74 -11.68 -8.68
CA ALA A 464 -20.51 -11.16 -7.57
C ALA A 464 -21.18 -12.32 -6.78
N VAL A 465 -20.36 -13.19 -6.19
CA VAL A 465 -20.83 -14.19 -5.20
C VAL A 465 -20.55 -13.63 -3.79
N PRO A 466 -21.47 -13.75 -2.81
CA PRO A 466 -21.29 -13.17 -1.49
C PRO A 466 -20.02 -13.75 -0.84
N VAL A 467 -19.33 -12.89 -0.09
CA VAL A 467 -18.20 -13.25 0.78
C VAL A 467 -18.64 -14.36 1.74
N ARG A 468 -18.46 -15.63 1.33
CA ARG A 468 -18.22 -16.68 2.31
C ARG A 468 -16.82 -16.44 2.82
N ARG A 469 -16.77 -15.80 4.00
CA ARG A 469 -15.63 -15.68 4.92
C ARG A 469 -14.69 -16.88 4.76
N ARG A 470 -13.72 -16.77 3.85
CA ARG A 470 -12.60 -17.70 3.74
C ARG A 470 -11.31 -16.91 3.73
N ARG A 471 -10.91 -16.61 4.97
CA ARG A 471 -9.55 -16.75 5.47
C ARG A 471 -8.53 -15.70 5.02
N ALA A 472 -8.66 -14.52 5.63
CA ALA A 472 -7.53 -13.75 6.18
C ALA A 472 -6.81 -14.49 7.34
N HIS A 473 -6.86 -15.83 7.38
CA HIS A 473 -6.39 -16.67 8.49
C HIS A 473 -4.99 -17.28 8.27
N ILE A 474 -4.27 -16.90 7.21
CA ILE A 474 -2.95 -17.52 6.93
C ILE A 474 -1.79 -16.68 7.48
N ALA A 475 -1.95 -15.36 7.70
CA ALA A 475 -0.95 -14.57 8.43
C ALA A 475 -0.95 -14.83 9.96
N LEU A 476 -2.05 -15.38 10.51
CA LEU A 476 -2.25 -15.58 11.96
C LEU A 476 -2.12 -17.04 12.43
N ARG A 477 -1.84 -18.01 11.54
CA ARG A 477 -1.76 -19.44 11.93
C ARG A 477 -0.45 -19.83 12.63
N ALA A 478 0.52 -18.92 12.75
CA ALA A 478 1.71 -19.12 13.58
C ALA A 478 1.45 -18.89 15.10
N LEU A 479 0.26 -18.40 15.49
CA LEU A 479 -0.02 -17.95 16.86
C LEU A 479 -0.73 -18.97 17.77
N ARG A 480 -0.86 -20.25 17.37
CA ARG A 480 -1.42 -21.30 18.24
C ARG A 480 -0.62 -22.59 18.16
N GLY A 481 0.51 -22.62 18.85
CA GLY A 481 1.28 -23.82 19.15
C GLY A 481 1.95 -23.68 20.51
N GLY A 482 1.21 -23.92 21.58
CA GLY A 482 1.71 -23.76 22.95
C GLY A 482 0.67 -24.14 24.00
N GLY A 483 0.15 -25.37 23.91
CA GLY A 483 -0.72 -25.96 24.92
C GLY A 483 0.09 -26.84 25.85
N SER A 484 0.36 -26.33 27.05
CA SER A 484 0.94 -27.00 28.22
C SER A 484 0.29 -28.34 28.54
N ARG A 485 1.13 -29.33 28.89
CA ARG A 485 0.75 -30.53 29.66
C ARG A 485 0.09 -30.13 30.97
N PRO A 486 -0.94 -30.86 31.43
CA PRO A 486 -1.19 -31.01 32.85
C PRO A 486 -0.77 -32.41 33.32
N ALA A 487 -0.06 -32.44 34.44
CA ALA A 487 0.24 -33.65 35.20
C ALA A 487 -0.91 -33.96 36.17
N GLY A 488 -1.17 -35.26 36.36
CA GLY A 488 -1.70 -35.85 37.59
C GLY A 488 -3.22 -35.85 37.80
N CYS A 489 -3.87 -37.02 37.74
CA CYS A 489 -4.14 -37.86 38.91
C CYS A 489 -5.08 -39.03 38.59
N ARG A 490 -4.64 -40.23 38.99
CA ARG A 490 -5.36 -41.38 39.60
C ARG A 490 -6.79 -41.74 39.15
N GLY A 491 -6.92 -43.01 38.74
CA GLY A 491 -7.86 -43.95 39.35
C GLY A 491 -9.00 -44.47 38.47
N GLY A 492 -9.19 -45.80 38.49
CA GLY A 492 -10.47 -46.45 38.15
C GLY A 492 -10.49 -47.18 36.82
N GLY A 493 -10.38 -48.51 36.85
CA GLY A 493 -10.59 -49.37 35.70
C GLY A 493 -12.08 -49.67 35.43
N CYS A 494 -12.37 -50.19 34.24
CA CYS A 494 -13.17 -51.40 34.04
C CYS A 494 -13.29 -51.75 32.56
N SER A 495 -13.32 -53.06 32.36
CA SER A 495 -13.61 -53.90 31.19
C SER A 495 -14.80 -53.51 30.31
N GLY A 496 -14.76 -53.93 29.04
CA GLY A 496 -15.97 -54.08 28.22
C GLY A 496 -15.70 -54.51 26.77
N GLN A 497 -15.97 -55.77 26.46
CA GLN A 497 -15.93 -56.41 25.14
C GLN A 497 -17.00 -55.85 24.17
N GLY A 498 -16.85 -56.08 22.85
CA GLY A 498 -18.04 -56.12 21.96
C GLY A 498 -17.84 -55.88 20.46
N GLN A 499 -17.59 -56.97 19.73
CA GLN A 499 -18.16 -57.35 18.41
C GLN A 499 -18.15 -56.44 17.15
N GLN A 500 -17.43 -56.95 16.14
CA GLN A 500 -17.85 -57.29 14.75
C GLN A 500 -18.88 -56.42 14.00
N GLY A 501 -18.50 -55.99 12.78
CA GLY A 501 -19.43 -55.61 11.72
C GLY A 501 -18.72 -55.22 10.42
N ARG A 502 -18.93 -56.00 9.37
CA ARG A 502 -18.29 -55.96 8.03
C ARG A 502 -18.69 -54.73 7.19
N GLY A 503 -17.84 -54.33 6.24
CA GLY A 503 -18.26 -53.48 5.11
C GLY A 503 -17.08 -52.94 4.30
N ALA A 504 -16.94 -53.43 3.06
CA ALA A 504 -15.78 -53.29 2.17
C ALA A 504 -15.62 -51.93 1.48
N GLY A 505 -14.41 -51.67 0.95
CA GLY A 505 -14.17 -50.72 -0.13
C GLY A 505 -12.88 -49.91 -0.01
N GLY A 506 -11.75 -50.51 -0.35
CA GLY A 506 -10.44 -49.83 -0.36
C GLY A 506 -10.16 -49.04 -1.64
N LEU A 507 -9.20 -48.10 -1.57
CA LEU A 507 -8.20 -47.84 -2.62
C LEU A 507 -7.07 -46.92 -2.12
N ARG A 508 -5.94 -47.58 -1.83
CA ARG A 508 -4.50 -47.28 -2.02
C ARG A 508 -4.02 -45.82 -2.07
N PHE A 509 -3.12 -45.50 -1.13
CA PHE A 509 -2.05 -44.51 -1.29
C PHE A 509 -0.76 -45.24 -1.73
N ALA A 510 -0.12 -44.77 -2.81
CA ALA A 510 1.22 -45.21 -3.21
C ALA A 510 2.25 -44.20 -2.70
N ASN A 511 3.25 -44.73 -2.00
CA ASN A 511 4.38 -44.03 -1.42
C ASN A 511 5.66 -44.69 -1.98
N SER A 512 6.56 -43.91 -2.55
CA SER A 512 7.96 -44.27 -2.88
C SER A 512 8.69 -42.92 -3.04
N GLY A 513 9.66 -42.50 -2.22
CA GLY A 513 10.92 -43.20 -1.90
C GLY A 513 11.80 -43.20 -3.17
N ALA A 514 13.01 -42.65 -3.26
CA ALA A 514 14.00 -42.31 -2.26
C ALA A 514 15.07 -41.32 -2.81
N LYS A 515 15.85 -40.80 -1.86
CA LYS A 515 17.17 -40.12 -1.84
C LYS A 515 18.28 -40.73 -2.75
N PRO A 516 19.50 -40.15 -2.87
CA PRO A 516 20.26 -39.26 -1.96
C PRO A 516 19.97 -37.77 -2.05
#